data_AF-A0A8I5T0B9-F1
#
_entry.id   AF-A0A8I5T0B9-F1
#
_cell.length_a   1.000
_cell.length_b   1.000
_cell.length_c   1.000
_cell.angle_alpha   90.00
_cell.angle_beta   90.00
_cell.angle_gamma   90.00
#
_symmetry.space_group_name_H-M   'P 1'
#
loop_
_entity.id
_entity.type
_entity.pdbx_description
1 polymer ?
#
loop_
_entity_poly.entity_id
_entity_poly.type
_entity_poly.pdbx_seq_one_letter_code
_entity_poly.pdbx_strand_id
1 'polypeptide(L)'
;MAWGSGVAWAAPGLLFWGCALGLQGGMLYPQESRSRERKGLDGLWSCRADFSDNRRRGFEEQWYRRPLRESGPTLDMPVPSSFNDISQDWRLRHFVGWVWYEREVILPERWTEDLHTRVMLRIGSAHSYAIVVRTGWPSQSGGLGSGEAREACELRSVDPGQGPSEPQSSHPRYPKGYFVQNTYFDFFNYAGLQWSVLLYTTPTTYIDDITVTTGVEQEW
;
A
#
# COMPACT_ATOMS: atom_id res chain seq x y z
N MET A 1 -31.63 -33.93 36.81
CA MET A 1 -30.60 -33.90 35.74
C MET A 1 -31.30 -33.46 34.46
N ALA A 2 -30.76 -32.39 33.86
CA ALA A 2 -30.87 -31.93 32.46
C ALA A 2 -32.25 -31.99 31.75
N TRP A 3 -32.94 -30.88 31.49
CA TRP A 3 -32.72 -29.87 30.42
C TRP A 3 -32.59 -30.46 29.01
N GLY A 4 -33.51 -30.07 28.12
CA GLY A 4 -33.52 -30.39 26.70
C GLY A 4 -34.65 -29.65 26.00
N SER A 5 -34.41 -28.37 25.76
CA SER A 5 -35.33 -27.30 25.35
C SER A 5 -35.91 -27.47 23.94
N GLY A 6 -37.11 -26.90 23.75
CA GLY A 6 -37.85 -26.87 22.50
C GLY A 6 -37.17 -26.04 21.40
N VAL A 7 -37.33 -26.50 20.16
CA VAL A 7 -36.99 -25.75 18.96
C VAL A 7 -38.16 -24.80 18.66
N ALA A 8 -38.01 -23.56 19.07
CA ALA A 8 -38.87 -22.46 18.66
C ALA A 8 -38.41 -21.95 17.29
N TRP A 9 -39.33 -21.96 16.32
CA TRP A 9 -39.19 -21.24 15.07
C TRP A 9 -39.34 -19.74 15.34
N ALA A 10 -38.32 -18.95 15.00
CA ALA A 10 -38.40 -17.50 14.97
C ALA A 10 -38.21 -17.02 13.53
N ALA A 11 -39.17 -16.20 13.10
CA ALA A 11 -39.38 -15.67 11.77
C ALA A 11 -38.28 -14.69 11.30
N PRO A 12 -38.21 -14.36 10.00
CA PRO A 12 -37.09 -13.68 9.36
C PRO A 12 -37.11 -12.18 9.67
N GLY A 13 -35.96 -11.63 10.05
CA GLY A 13 -35.83 -10.23 10.40
C GLY A 13 -34.58 -9.60 9.81
N LEU A 14 -34.81 -8.51 9.07
CA LEU A 14 -33.89 -7.40 8.76
C LEU A 14 -32.93 -7.58 7.58
N LEU A 15 -33.51 -7.44 6.38
CA LEU A 15 -32.93 -6.61 5.32
C LEU A 15 -32.92 -5.15 5.80
N PHE A 16 -31.74 -4.56 5.98
CA PHE A 16 -31.35 -3.14 6.04
C PHE A 16 -29.89 -3.19 6.53
N TRP A 17 -28.88 -2.54 5.99
CA TRP A 17 -28.79 -1.37 5.14
C TRP A 17 -27.30 -1.32 4.72
N GLY A 18 -26.98 -0.70 3.59
CA GLY A 18 -25.65 -0.73 2.99
C GLY A 18 -24.52 -0.39 3.95
N CYS A 19 -23.52 -1.28 4.03
CA CYS A 19 -22.17 -0.90 4.41
C CYS A 19 -21.53 -0.12 3.25
N ALA A 20 -22.01 1.09 3.01
CA ALA A 20 -21.09 2.13 2.59
C ALA A 20 -20.26 2.45 3.84
N LEU A 21 -19.15 1.74 4.02
CA LEU A 21 -18.05 2.26 4.83
C LEU A 21 -17.61 3.54 4.12
N GLY A 22 -18.26 4.66 4.44
CA GLY A 22 -17.77 5.97 4.07
C GLY A 22 -16.32 6.05 4.53
N LEU A 23 -15.42 6.39 3.61
CA LEU A 23 -14.03 6.66 3.92
C LEU A 23 -14.02 7.62 5.11
N GLN A 24 -13.50 7.17 6.25
CA GLN A 24 -13.62 7.88 7.53
C GLN A 24 -12.65 9.07 7.63
N GLY A 25 -12.20 9.60 6.49
CA GLY A 25 -11.31 10.75 6.36
C GLY A 25 -11.32 11.28 4.92
N GLY A 26 -11.15 12.59 4.79
CA GLY A 26 -11.10 13.30 3.53
C GLY A 26 -9.79 13.08 2.78
N MET A 27 -9.86 13.18 1.45
CA MET A 27 -8.74 12.87 0.54
C MET A 27 -8.21 14.13 -0.17
N LEU A 28 -8.20 15.27 0.53
CA LEU A 28 -7.65 16.51 -0.02
C LEU A 28 -6.22 16.31 -0.51
N TYR A 29 -5.90 16.86 -1.67
CA TYR A 29 -4.55 16.81 -2.19
C TYR A 29 -3.63 17.69 -1.32
N PRO A 30 -2.49 17.17 -0.81
CA PRO A 30 -1.59 17.95 0.04
C PRO A 30 -1.02 19.15 -0.71
N GLN A 31 -1.15 20.34 -0.11
CA GLN A 31 -0.65 21.60 -0.63
C GLN A 31 0.18 22.28 0.47
N GLU A 32 1.28 22.90 0.08
CA GLU A 32 2.11 23.70 0.98
C GLU A 32 1.38 24.97 1.39
N SER A 33 1.47 25.32 2.67
CA SER A 33 0.83 26.50 3.25
C SER A 33 1.56 26.93 4.51
N ARG A 34 1.08 27.98 5.18
CA ARG A 34 1.64 28.42 6.48
C ARG A 34 1.61 27.33 7.56
N SER A 35 0.69 26.38 7.46
CA SER A 35 0.49 25.30 8.45
C SER A 35 0.76 23.90 7.90
N ARG A 36 1.22 23.79 6.64
CA ARG A 36 1.45 22.49 5.98
C ARG A 36 2.75 22.53 5.19
N GLU A 37 3.58 21.54 5.42
CA GLU A 37 4.78 21.31 4.63
C GLU A 37 4.67 19.98 3.89
N ARG A 38 5.42 19.86 2.79
CA ARG A 38 5.45 18.66 1.95
C ARG A 38 6.89 18.25 1.69
N LYS A 39 7.15 16.95 1.75
CA LYS A 39 8.44 16.34 1.40
C LYS A 39 8.19 15.18 0.46
N GLY A 40 8.59 15.32 -0.80
CA GLY A 40 8.55 14.25 -1.78
C GLY A 40 9.55 13.15 -1.44
N LEU A 41 9.15 11.90 -1.61
CA LEU A 41 9.99 10.71 -1.43
C LEU A 41 10.39 10.09 -2.77
N ASP A 42 10.33 10.87 -3.84
CA ASP A 42 10.67 10.43 -5.19
C ASP A 42 12.17 10.15 -5.33
N GLY A 43 12.55 9.35 -6.33
CA GLY A 43 13.92 8.92 -6.61
C GLY A 43 14.10 7.41 -6.41
N LEU A 44 15.29 6.98 -6.01
CA LEU A 44 15.63 5.56 -5.88
C LEU A 44 15.10 4.98 -4.56
N TRP A 45 14.52 3.78 -4.66
CA TRP A 45 14.04 2.96 -3.56
C TRP A 45 14.69 1.59 -3.66
N SER A 46 15.03 0.98 -2.53
CA SER A 46 15.45 -0.42 -2.50
C SER A 46 14.25 -1.32 -2.79
N CYS A 47 14.37 -2.17 -3.79
CA CYS A 47 13.28 -3.01 -4.28
C CYS A 47 13.66 -4.49 -4.29
N ARG A 48 12.72 -5.36 -3.93
CA ARG A 48 12.89 -6.81 -4.01
C ARG A 48 11.57 -7.51 -4.33
N ALA A 49 11.57 -8.32 -5.39
CA ALA A 49 10.44 -9.21 -5.69
C ALA A 49 10.62 -10.57 -5.00
N ASP A 50 9.54 -11.11 -4.43
CA ASP A 50 9.56 -12.43 -3.80
C ASP A 50 9.37 -13.56 -4.81
N PHE A 51 10.48 -14.10 -5.31
CA PHE A 51 10.49 -15.23 -6.23
C PHE A 51 10.36 -16.61 -5.56
N SER A 52 10.00 -16.71 -4.27
CA SER A 52 9.71 -18.01 -3.64
C SER A 52 8.50 -18.70 -4.27
N ASP A 53 8.45 -20.03 -4.24
CA ASP A 53 7.37 -20.81 -4.89
C ASP A 53 5.97 -20.41 -4.39
N ASN A 54 5.84 -20.11 -3.10
CA ASN A 54 4.58 -19.69 -2.47
C ASN A 54 4.34 -18.17 -2.50
N ARG A 55 5.30 -17.38 -3.01
CA ARG A 55 5.30 -15.91 -3.04
C ARG A 55 5.07 -15.27 -1.66
N ARG A 56 5.44 -15.95 -0.56
CA ARG A 56 5.15 -15.51 0.81
C ARG A 56 6.37 -15.49 1.73
N ARG A 57 7.56 -15.74 1.20
CA ARG A 57 8.79 -15.76 1.98
C ARG A 57 9.03 -14.43 2.68
N GLY A 58 8.70 -13.31 2.04
CA GLY A 58 8.84 -11.99 2.65
C GLY A 58 8.00 -11.78 3.91
N PHE A 59 6.81 -12.41 3.97
CA PHE A 59 5.98 -12.42 5.17
C PHE A 59 6.48 -13.40 6.22
N GLU A 60 6.88 -14.60 5.79
CA GLU A 60 7.35 -15.68 6.68
C GLU A 60 8.62 -15.26 7.43
N GLU A 61 9.56 -14.63 6.72
CA GLU A 61 10.82 -14.10 7.27
C GLU A 61 10.69 -12.66 7.78
N GLN A 62 9.53 -12.03 7.62
CA GLN A 62 9.22 -10.68 8.11
C GLN A 62 10.24 -9.63 7.63
N TRP A 63 10.48 -9.57 6.32
CA TRP A 63 11.49 -8.69 5.71
C TRP A 63 11.36 -7.21 6.13
N TYR A 64 10.14 -6.74 6.41
CA TYR A 64 9.87 -5.38 6.87
C TYR A 64 10.42 -5.02 8.26
N ARG A 65 10.92 -5.99 9.06
CA ARG A 65 11.44 -5.72 10.41
C ARG A 65 12.87 -5.16 10.42
N ARG A 66 13.65 -5.41 9.38
CA ARG A 66 15.07 -4.99 9.25
C ARG A 66 15.30 -4.37 7.88
N PRO A 67 16.43 -3.69 7.62
CA PRO A 67 16.76 -3.18 6.29
C PRO A 67 16.61 -4.28 5.23
N LEU A 68 15.92 -3.98 4.13
CA LEU A 68 15.58 -4.98 3.10
C LEU A 68 16.84 -5.64 2.54
N ARG A 69 17.95 -4.88 2.45
CA ARG A 69 19.29 -5.35 2.09
C ARG A 69 19.85 -6.47 2.98
N GLU A 70 19.42 -6.56 4.24
CA GLU A 70 19.86 -7.63 5.16
C GLU A 70 19.14 -8.96 4.87
N SER A 71 17.93 -8.89 4.31
CA SER A 71 17.17 -10.09 3.95
C SER A 71 17.67 -10.76 2.67
N GLY A 72 18.48 -10.06 1.87
CA GLY A 72 19.00 -10.53 0.58
C GLY A 72 19.26 -9.39 -0.41
N PRO A 73 19.65 -9.72 -1.66
CA PRO A 73 19.97 -8.72 -2.68
C PRO A 73 18.74 -7.89 -3.06
N THR A 74 18.96 -6.58 -3.20
CA THR A 74 17.96 -5.57 -3.60
C THR A 74 18.36 -4.91 -4.91
N LEU A 75 17.37 -4.34 -5.60
CA LEU A 75 17.52 -3.54 -6.82
C LEU A 75 17.18 -2.09 -6.52
N ASP A 76 17.88 -1.14 -7.14
CA ASP A 76 17.48 0.26 -7.11
C ASP A 76 16.32 0.48 -8.08
N MET A 77 15.17 0.89 -7.57
CA MET A 77 13.96 1.10 -8.35
C MET A 77 13.53 2.57 -8.27
N PRO A 78 13.37 3.27 -9.41
CA PRO A 78 12.86 4.63 -9.40
C PRO A 78 11.39 4.65 -8.99
N VAL A 79 11.03 5.66 -8.21
CA VAL A 79 9.65 6.00 -7.84
C VAL A 79 9.46 7.50 -8.14
N PRO A 80 8.43 7.91 -8.89
CA PRO A 80 7.37 7.09 -9.49
C PRO A 80 7.85 6.27 -10.70
N SER A 81 7.52 4.98 -10.75
CA SER A 81 7.70 4.11 -11.93
C SER A 81 7.00 2.76 -11.76
N SER A 82 6.68 2.11 -12.88
CA SER A 82 6.44 0.66 -12.90
C SER A 82 7.77 -0.10 -12.92
N PHE A 83 7.87 -1.22 -12.19
CA PHE A 83 9.13 -1.97 -12.14
C PHE A 83 9.41 -2.81 -13.40
N ASN A 84 8.38 -3.10 -14.20
CA ASN A 84 8.40 -4.16 -15.21
C ASN A 84 9.48 -3.98 -16.29
N ASP A 85 9.73 -2.74 -16.72
CA ASP A 85 10.64 -2.43 -17.84
C ASP A 85 11.91 -1.69 -17.40
N ILE A 86 12.19 -1.61 -16.09
CA ILE A 86 13.40 -0.95 -15.55
C ILE A 86 14.61 -1.88 -15.61
N SER A 87 14.42 -3.15 -15.22
CA SER A 87 15.48 -4.15 -15.25
C SER A 87 15.52 -4.91 -16.57
N GLN A 88 16.63 -5.61 -16.84
CA GLN A 88 16.74 -6.55 -17.96
C GLN A 88 16.24 -7.98 -17.60
N ASP A 89 15.70 -8.19 -16.40
CA ASP A 89 15.21 -9.50 -15.97
C ASP A 89 13.78 -9.75 -16.47
N TRP A 90 13.64 -10.66 -17.43
CA TRP A 90 12.33 -11.07 -17.97
C TRP A 90 11.40 -11.61 -16.88
N ARG A 91 11.95 -12.25 -15.83
CA ARG A 91 11.15 -12.78 -14.72
C ARG A 91 10.50 -11.66 -13.93
N LEU A 92 11.19 -10.52 -13.79
CA LEU A 92 10.66 -9.35 -13.12
C LEU A 92 9.58 -8.68 -13.98
N ARG A 93 9.80 -8.59 -15.29
CA ARG A 93 8.80 -8.02 -16.22
C ARG A 93 7.45 -8.72 -16.13
N HIS A 94 7.46 -10.05 -16.08
CA HIS A 94 6.25 -10.90 -16.01
C HIS A 94 5.94 -11.39 -14.59
N PHE A 95 6.51 -10.76 -13.57
CA PHE A 95 6.37 -11.22 -12.19
C PHE A 95 4.93 -11.06 -11.69
N VAL A 96 4.43 -12.09 -11.03
CA VAL A 96 3.14 -12.10 -10.33
C VAL A 96 3.39 -12.55 -8.89
N GLY A 97 3.12 -11.66 -7.94
CA GLY A 97 3.42 -11.86 -6.53
C GLY A 97 3.64 -10.53 -5.79
N TRP A 98 4.40 -10.61 -4.70
CA TRP A 98 4.70 -9.48 -3.84
C TRP A 98 6.03 -8.82 -4.19
N VAL A 99 6.00 -7.50 -4.31
CA VAL A 99 7.18 -6.67 -4.52
C VAL A 99 7.31 -5.71 -3.35
N TRP A 100 8.49 -5.72 -2.73
CA TRP A 100 8.85 -4.93 -1.57
C TRP A 100 9.60 -3.70 -2.01
N TYR A 101 9.14 -2.53 -1.59
CA TYR A 101 9.83 -1.25 -1.75
C TYR A 101 10.22 -0.73 -0.37
N GLU A 102 11.46 -0.27 -0.22
CA GLU A 102 11.98 0.32 1.01
C GLU A 102 12.69 1.64 0.71
N ARG A 103 12.42 2.64 1.55
CA ARG A 103 13.21 3.87 1.60
C ARG A 103 13.38 4.38 3.02
N GLU A 104 14.61 4.79 3.31
CA GLU A 104 15.01 5.50 4.52
C GLU A 104 14.89 7.01 4.27
N VAL A 105 14.24 7.72 5.19
CA VAL A 105 14.03 9.17 5.09
C VAL A 105 14.37 9.81 6.44
N ILE A 106 15.22 10.82 6.40
CA ILE A 106 15.50 11.67 7.55
C ILE A 106 14.42 12.76 7.60
N LEU A 107 13.69 12.83 8.72
CA LEU A 107 12.68 13.84 8.97
C LEU A 107 13.32 15.10 9.59
N PRO A 108 12.85 16.31 9.26
CA PRO A 108 13.25 17.51 9.98
C PRO A 108 12.87 17.39 11.47
N GLU A 109 13.77 17.82 12.37
CA GLU A 109 13.56 17.74 13.84
C GLU A 109 12.23 18.38 14.27
N ARG A 110 11.85 19.51 13.66
CA ARG A 110 10.56 20.18 13.92
C ARG A 110 9.33 19.29 13.71
N TRP A 111 9.40 18.28 12.82
CA TRP A 111 8.28 17.36 12.58
C TRP A 111 8.20 16.26 13.64
N THR A 112 9.29 15.99 14.35
CA THR A 112 9.39 14.94 15.37
C THR A 112 9.28 15.48 16.78
N GLU A 113 9.72 16.71 17.03
CA GLU A 113 9.72 17.32 18.36
C GLU A 113 8.40 18.02 18.71
N ASP A 114 7.73 18.63 17.73
CA ASP A 114 6.46 19.31 17.96
C ASP A 114 5.29 18.33 18.05
N LEU A 115 4.73 18.18 19.25
CA LEU A 115 3.56 17.35 19.53
C LEU A 115 2.27 17.82 18.83
N HIS A 116 2.24 19.07 18.34
CA HIS A 116 1.09 19.63 17.61
C HIS A 116 1.18 19.37 16.11
N THR A 117 2.31 18.83 15.63
CA THR A 117 2.54 18.50 14.23
C THR A 117 2.19 17.04 13.97
N ARG A 118 1.18 16.81 13.14
CA ARG A 118 0.79 15.49 12.62
C ARG A 118 1.51 15.27 11.30
N VAL A 119 2.33 14.23 11.22
CA VAL A 119 3.03 13.84 9.99
C VAL A 119 2.32 12.65 9.34
N MET A 120 1.96 12.81 8.08
CA MET A 120 1.17 11.88 7.30
C MET A 120 1.95 11.39 6.08
N LEU A 121 1.77 10.11 5.75
CA LEU A 121 2.28 9.51 4.52
C LEU A 121 1.14 9.42 3.51
N ARG A 122 1.40 9.85 2.28
CA ARG A 122 0.49 9.67 1.15
C ARG A 122 1.22 8.92 0.04
N ILE A 123 0.64 7.79 -0.36
CA ILE A 123 1.03 7.04 -1.56
C ILE A 123 0.08 7.46 -2.66
N GLY A 124 0.61 7.99 -3.77
CA GLY A 124 -0.22 8.46 -4.88
C GLY A 124 -1.01 7.32 -5.54
N SER A 125 -0.35 6.20 -5.80
CA SER A 125 -0.97 5.01 -6.37
C SER A 125 -0.10 3.78 -6.13
N ALA A 126 -0.77 2.66 -5.94
CA ALA A 126 -0.19 1.35 -5.71
C ALA A 126 -1.04 0.31 -6.44
N HIS A 127 -0.39 -0.68 -7.05
CA HIS A 127 -1.08 -1.70 -7.85
C HIS A 127 -1.80 -2.73 -6.97
N SER A 128 -3.06 -2.99 -7.28
CA SER A 128 -4.02 -3.93 -6.67
C SER A 128 -4.16 -3.91 -5.14
N TYR A 129 -3.12 -4.29 -4.41
CA TYR A 129 -3.14 -4.34 -2.94
C TYR A 129 -1.81 -3.87 -2.38
N ALA A 130 -1.87 -2.99 -1.38
CA ALA A 130 -0.70 -2.41 -0.75
C ALA A 130 -0.71 -2.61 0.76
N ILE A 131 0.43 -2.99 1.34
CA ILE A 131 0.67 -2.95 2.79
C ILE A 131 1.76 -1.91 3.03
N VAL A 132 1.53 -1.02 3.99
CA VAL A 132 2.52 -0.03 4.37
C VAL A 132 2.95 -0.30 5.80
N VAL A 133 4.24 -0.55 5.99
CA VAL A 133 4.85 -0.72 7.29
C VAL A 133 5.76 0.47 7.56
N ARG A 134 5.54 1.10 8.71
CA ARG A 134 6.30 2.24 9.19
C ARG A 134 7.11 1.81 10.41
N THR A 135 8.43 1.99 10.36
CA THR A 135 9.33 1.72 11.50
C THR A 135 10.19 2.94 11.82
N GLY A 136 10.61 3.09 13.08
CA GLY A 136 11.54 4.15 13.50
C GLY A 136 10.93 5.49 13.90
N TRP A 137 9.60 5.64 13.87
CA TRP A 137 8.96 6.89 14.29
C TRP A 137 8.98 7.03 15.81
N PRO A 138 9.20 8.25 16.36
CA PRO A 138 9.03 8.48 17.79
C PRO A 138 7.58 8.13 18.16
N SER A 139 7.43 7.17 19.07
CA SER A 139 6.14 6.91 19.69
C SER A 139 5.68 8.19 20.38
N GLN A 140 4.38 8.50 20.35
CA GLN A 140 3.79 9.62 21.11
C GLN A 140 4.13 9.56 22.62
N SER A 141 4.67 8.44 23.10
CA SER A 141 5.26 8.24 24.42
C SER A 141 6.80 8.37 24.42
N GLY A 142 7.32 9.58 24.18
CA GLY A 142 8.60 10.06 24.73
C GLY A 142 9.85 9.16 24.63
N GLY A 143 10.15 8.62 23.44
CA GLY A 143 11.43 7.95 23.17
C GLY A 143 12.28 8.76 22.20
N LEU A 144 13.49 9.17 22.62
CA LEU A 144 14.48 9.85 21.79
C LEU A 144 15.05 8.87 20.75
N GLY A 145 14.33 8.67 19.65
CA GLY A 145 14.83 8.00 18.45
C GLY A 145 15.27 9.05 17.44
N SER A 146 16.48 8.92 16.90
CA SER A 146 16.94 9.70 15.74
C SER A 146 15.85 9.72 14.66
N GLY A 147 15.61 10.88 14.05
CA GLY A 147 14.50 11.14 13.12
C GLY A 147 14.53 10.37 11.79
N GLU A 148 14.96 9.12 11.80
CA GLU A 148 15.01 8.21 10.66
C GLU A 148 13.72 7.39 10.60
N ALA A 149 12.87 7.76 9.66
CA ALA A 149 11.68 7.01 9.31
C ALA A 149 12.03 5.98 8.22
N ARG A 150 11.65 4.73 8.45
CA ARG A 150 11.72 3.66 7.44
C ARG A 150 10.32 3.32 6.97
N GLU A 151 10.13 3.42 5.67
CA GLU A 151 8.86 3.10 5.02
C GLU A 151 9.07 1.91 4.10
N ALA A 152 8.36 0.82 4.40
CA ALA A 152 8.24 -0.32 3.52
C ALA A 152 6.84 -0.32 2.92
N CYS A 153 6.75 -0.28 1.60
CA CYS A 153 5.50 -0.50 0.87
C CYS A 153 5.59 -1.83 0.14
N GLU A 154 4.63 -2.69 0.42
CA GLU A 154 4.51 -3.99 -0.20
C GLU A 154 3.36 -3.96 -1.20
N LEU A 155 3.61 -4.38 -2.43
CA LEU A 155 2.61 -4.38 -3.50
C LEU A 155 2.33 -5.79 -3.97
N ARG A 156 1.05 -6.17 -4.03
CA ARG A 156 0.61 -7.39 -4.69
C ARG A 156 0.20 -7.08 -6.12
N SER A 157 0.86 -7.70 -7.08
CA SER A 157 0.50 -7.61 -8.50
C SER A 157 -0.62 -8.59 -8.88
N VAL A 158 -1.75 -8.58 -8.17
CA VAL A 158 -2.89 -9.48 -8.47
C VAL A 158 -4.19 -8.70 -8.53
N ASP A 159 -4.79 -8.65 -9.72
CA ASP A 159 -6.11 -8.10 -9.94
C ASP A 159 -7.14 -8.81 -9.03
N PRO A 160 -7.91 -8.06 -8.19
CA PRO A 160 -8.91 -8.64 -7.31
C PRO A 160 -10.01 -9.45 -8.01
N GLY A 161 -10.25 -9.22 -9.31
CA GLY A 161 -11.25 -9.96 -10.11
C GLY A 161 -10.68 -11.08 -10.98
N GLN A 162 -9.37 -11.15 -11.15
CA GLN A 162 -8.69 -12.10 -12.06
C GLN A 162 -7.44 -12.64 -11.35
N GLY A 163 -7.66 -13.62 -10.49
CA GLY A 163 -6.57 -14.33 -9.80
C GLY A 163 -5.70 -15.11 -10.79
N PRO A 164 -4.42 -15.36 -10.43
CA PRO A 164 -3.59 -16.29 -11.20
C PRO A 164 -4.30 -17.66 -11.30
N SER A 165 -4.12 -18.34 -12.43
CA SER A 165 -4.60 -19.72 -12.58
C SER A 165 -4.08 -20.59 -11.44
N GLU A 166 -4.87 -21.54 -10.94
CA GLU A 166 -4.38 -22.49 -9.94
C GLU A 166 -3.08 -23.17 -10.42
N PRO A 167 -2.03 -23.25 -9.57
CA PRO A 167 -0.77 -23.87 -9.96
C PRO A 167 -1.01 -25.31 -10.42
N GLN A 168 -0.58 -25.63 -11.64
CA GLN A 168 -0.78 -26.97 -12.17
C GLN A 168 0.16 -27.96 -11.47
N SER A 169 -0.41 -29.04 -10.92
CA SER A 169 0.31 -30.03 -10.11
C SER A 169 1.22 -30.94 -10.93
N SER A 170 0.81 -31.29 -12.15
CA SER A 170 1.60 -32.07 -13.10
C SER A 170 0.97 -32.01 -14.50
N HIS A 171 1.54 -31.23 -15.41
CA HIS A 171 1.15 -31.24 -16.82
C HIS A 171 2.36 -31.66 -17.66
N PRO A 172 2.23 -32.59 -18.63
CA PRO A 172 3.38 -33.05 -19.45
C PRO A 172 4.09 -31.95 -20.27
N ARG A 173 3.46 -30.77 -20.37
CA ARG A 173 3.91 -29.63 -21.19
C ARG A 173 4.53 -28.51 -20.35
N TYR A 174 4.22 -28.45 -19.05
CA TYR A 174 4.58 -27.32 -18.19
C TYR A 174 5.33 -27.81 -16.95
N PRO A 175 6.31 -27.04 -16.45
CA PRO A 175 7.01 -27.40 -15.23
C PRO A 175 6.06 -27.41 -14.03
N LYS A 176 6.47 -28.11 -12.97
CA LYS A 176 5.71 -28.18 -11.71
C LYS A 176 5.51 -26.77 -11.13
N GLY A 177 4.28 -26.45 -10.72
CA GLY A 177 3.96 -25.16 -10.11
C GLY A 177 3.84 -24.01 -11.11
N TYR A 178 3.84 -24.29 -12.42
CA TYR A 178 3.59 -23.28 -13.44
C TYR A 178 2.18 -22.69 -13.30
N PHE A 179 2.11 -21.37 -13.37
CA PHE A 179 0.86 -20.60 -13.41
C PHE A 179 1.06 -19.34 -14.26
N VAL A 180 -0.04 -18.79 -14.74
CA VAL A 180 -0.08 -17.53 -15.49
C VAL A 180 -1.19 -16.63 -14.97
N GLN A 181 -1.01 -15.32 -15.13
CA GLN A 181 -2.09 -14.36 -14.96
C GLN A 181 -2.81 -14.19 -16.29
N ASN A 182 -4.07 -14.61 -16.35
CA ASN A 182 -4.93 -14.36 -17.50
C ASN A 182 -5.54 -12.97 -17.33
N THR A 183 -5.49 -12.17 -18.40
CA THR A 183 -6.09 -10.84 -18.45
C THR A 183 -7.09 -10.77 -19.60
N TYR A 184 -8.22 -10.09 -19.40
CA TYR A 184 -9.24 -9.87 -20.45
C TYR A 184 -9.22 -8.44 -21.02
N PHE A 185 -8.12 -7.72 -20.83
CA PHE A 185 -7.91 -6.36 -21.33
C PHE A 185 -6.69 -6.28 -22.25
N ASP A 186 -6.69 -5.33 -23.19
CA ASP A 186 -5.69 -5.17 -24.26
C ASP A 186 -4.58 -4.17 -23.91
N PHE A 187 -4.12 -4.19 -22.65
CA PHE A 187 -2.98 -3.40 -22.21
C PHE A 187 -2.10 -4.24 -21.27
N PHE A 188 -0.83 -3.89 -21.15
CA PHE A 188 0.08 -4.61 -20.27
C PHE A 188 -0.19 -4.26 -18.80
N ASN A 189 -0.22 -5.28 -17.93
CA ASN A 189 -0.51 -5.12 -16.51
C ASN A 189 0.72 -4.59 -15.73
N TYR A 190 1.07 -3.32 -15.95
CA TYR A 190 2.15 -2.66 -15.24
C TYR A 190 1.88 -2.56 -13.74
N ALA A 191 2.89 -2.85 -12.93
CA ALA A 191 2.82 -2.78 -11.48
C ALA A 191 4.02 -2.01 -10.89
N GLY A 192 3.83 -1.48 -9.68
CA GLY A 192 4.82 -0.65 -9.00
C GLY A 192 4.19 0.58 -8.34
N LEU A 193 5.04 1.46 -7.82
CA LEU A 193 4.64 2.76 -7.27
C LEU A 193 4.65 3.79 -8.39
N GLN A 194 3.53 3.91 -9.10
CA GLN A 194 3.43 4.68 -10.35
C GLN A 194 3.26 6.19 -10.15
N TRP A 195 2.96 6.64 -8.94
CA TRP A 195 2.73 8.05 -8.60
C TRP A 195 3.54 8.42 -7.37
N SER A 196 3.86 9.71 -7.25
CA SER A 196 4.73 10.21 -6.18
C SER A 196 4.26 9.76 -4.80
N VAL A 197 5.24 9.40 -3.98
CA VAL A 197 5.07 9.15 -2.55
C VAL A 197 5.54 10.39 -1.83
N LEU A 198 4.78 10.86 -0.85
CA LEU A 198 5.12 12.08 -0.13
C LEU A 198 4.72 12.01 1.33
N LEU A 199 5.55 12.65 2.16
CA LEU A 199 5.19 13.01 3.51
C LEU A 199 4.64 14.43 3.52
N TYR A 200 3.62 14.66 4.33
CA TYR A 200 3.11 16.01 4.56
C TYR A 200 2.73 16.20 6.03
N THR A 201 2.75 17.45 6.46
CA THR A 201 2.39 17.82 7.83
C THR A 201 1.09 18.60 7.88
N THR A 202 0.37 18.42 8.98
CA THR A 202 -0.77 19.25 9.37
C THR A 202 -0.72 19.50 10.87
N PRO A 203 -1.37 20.54 11.40
CA PRO A 203 -1.64 20.60 12.83
C PRO A 203 -2.57 19.46 13.27
N THR A 204 -2.67 19.22 14.58
CA THR A 204 -3.63 18.24 15.16
C THR A 204 -5.08 18.55 14.81
N THR A 205 -5.43 19.84 14.74
CA THR A 205 -6.70 20.33 14.18
C THR A 205 -6.46 20.75 12.73
N TYR A 206 -7.11 20.10 11.77
CA TYR A 206 -6.86 20.31 10.34
C TYR A 206 -8.16 20.27 9.52
N ILE A 207 -8.10 20.87 8.33
CA ILE A 207 -9.15 20.73 7.30
C ILE A 207 -8.95 19.39 6.62
N ASP A 208 -9.92 18.51 6.81
CA ASP A 208 -9.93 17.15 6.28
C ASP A 208 -10.61 17.07 4.90
N ASP A 209 -11.71 17.80 4.71
CA ASP A 209 -12.48 17.82 3.46
C ASP A 209 -13.02 19.23 3.12
N ILE A 210 -13.21 19.49 1.83
CA ILE A 210 -13.80 20.72 1.30
C ILE A 210 -14.71 20.32 0.13
N THR A 211 -16.01 20.57 0.27
CA THR A 211 -16.98 20.41 -0.82
C THR A 211 -17.43 21.79 -1.32
N VAL A 212 -17.19 22.08 -2.60
CA VAL A 212 -17.65 23.31 -3.25
C VAL A 212 -18.67 22.96 -4.33
N THR A 213 -19.82 23.61 -4.30
CA THR A 213 -20.83 23.52 -5.37
C THR A 213 -20.98 24.90 -6.01
N THR A 214 -21.04 24.94 -7.34
CA THR A 214 -21.20 26.19 -8.10
C THR A 214 -22.48 26.13 -8.91
N GLY A 215 -23.23 27.23 -8.90
CA GLY A 215 -24.42 27.42 -9.74
C GLY A 215 -24.21 28.61 -10.67
N VAL A 216 -24.90 28.59 -11.81
CA VAL A 216 -24.97 29.73 -12.73
C VAL A 216 -26.42 30.20 -12.74
N GLU A 217 -26.66 31.42 -12.28
CA GLU A 217 -27.97 32.07 -12.44
C GLU A 217 -28.00 32.77 -13.80
N GLN A 218 -29.02 32.48 -14.60
CA GLN A 218 -29.28 33.19 -15.85
C GLN A 218 -30.15 34.40 -15.53
N GLU A 219 -29.60 35.60 -15.68
CA GLU A 219 -30.39 36.82 -15.75
C GLU A 219 -31.03 36.89 -17.14
N TRP A 220 -32.37 36.85 -17.18
CA TRP A 220 -33.19 37.08 -18.37
C TRP A 220 -33.63 38.53 -18.42
#